data_AF-A0A150QR95-F1
#
_entry.id   AF-A0A150QR95-F1
#
_cell.length_a   1.000
_cell.length_b   1.000
_cell.length_c   1.000
_cell.angle_alpha   90.00
_cell.angle_beta   90.00
_cell.angle_gamma   90.00
#
_symmetry.space_group_name_H-M   'P 1'
#
loop_
_entity.id
_entity.type
_entity.pdbx_description
1 polymer ?
#
loop_
_entity_poly.entity_id
_entity_poly.type
_entity_poly.pdbx_seq_one_letter_code
_entity_poly.pdbx_strand_id
1 'polypeptide(L)'
;MPPTRLLRSAEIPQADNLANVRRVLDALAAGAAAREQIVEQTGISLRHVGYALAAARVLGWLGDDDASITPAGRALLAAPAGTPDERAHLRRAIFACDVVKEVAPDLFDPAAPTLSALARRIFRFTAGIGKETARRRAQTLLAWRKQVLEQQLPLFPRRPRKRGAGG
;
A
#
# COMPACT_ATOMS: atom_id res chain seq x y z
N MET A 1 -24.48 4.91 6.84
CA MET A 1 -24.30 6.22 6.18
C MET A 1 -24.02 5.96 4.71
N PRO A 2 -24.77 6.56 3.77
CA PRO A 2 -24.40 6.54 2.36
C PRO A 2 -23.09 7.34 2.15
N PRO A 3 -22.35 7.10 1.05
CA PRO A 3 -21.13 7.84 0.73
C PRO A 3 -21.39 9.33 0.65
N THR A 4 -20.48 10.13 1.19
CA THR A 4 -20.57 11.60 1.09
C THR A 4 -20.30 12.06 -0.35
N ARG A 5 -19.60 11.23 -1.13
CA ARG A 5 -19.38 11.39 -2.59
C ARG A 5 -19.06 10.04 -3.22
N LEU A 6 -19.22 9.92 -4.54
CA LEU A 6 -18.67 8.79 -5.28
C LEU A 6 -17.13 8.90 -5.33
N LEU A 7 -16.47 7.76 -5.11
CA LEU A 7 -15.01 7.64 -5.22
C LEU A 7 -14.60 7.52 -6.68
N ARG A 8 -13.44 8.06 -7.03
CA ARG A 8 -12.83 7.85 -8.35
C ARG A 8 -12.11 6.51 -8.38
N SER A 9 -12.08 5.84 -9.55
CA SER A 9 -11.39 4.54 -9.68
C SER A 9 -9.93 4.57 -9.25
N ALA A 10 -9.24 5.71 -9.40
CA ALA A 10 -7.84 5.87 -9.02
C ALA A 10 -7.62 5.90 -7.50
N GLU A 11 -8.67 6.23 -6.73
CA GLU A 11 -8.62 6.29 -5.26
C GLU A 11 -8.68 4.89 -4.65
N ILE A 12 -9.28 3.92 -5.33
CA ILE A 12 -9.33 2.54 -4.83
C ILE A 12 -8.00 1.84 -5.15
N PRO A 13 -7.25 1.30 -4.18
CA PRO A 13 -5.92 0.74 -4.40
C PRO A 13 -5.92 -0.54 -5.26
N GLN A 14 -4.87 -0.75 -6.07
CA GLN A 14 -4.60 -2.00 -6.82
C GLN A 14 -3.30 -2.71 -6.42
N ALA A 15 -2.48 -2.08 -5.59
CA ALA A 15 -1.15 -2.58 -5.28
C ALA A 15 -1.25 -3.60 -4.14
N ASP A 16 -1.41 -4.88 -4.44
CA ASP A 16 -1.61 -5.92 -3.42
C ASP A 16 -0.47 -5.99 -2.41
N ASN A 17 0.76 -5.72 -2.82
CA ASN A 17 1.95 -5.88 -2.01
C ASN A 17 2.38 -4.53 -1.40
N LEU A 18 2.20 -4.38 -0.09
CA LEU A 18 2.61 -3.17 0.65
C LEU A 18 4.13 -2.99 0.68
N ALA A 19 4.91 -4.07 0.59
CA ALA A 19 6.36 -3.97 0.47
C ALA A 19 6.78 -3.32 -0.86
N ASN A 20 5.98 -3.45 -1.92
CA ASN A 20 6.22 -2.71 -3.17
C ASN A 20 5.96 -1.22 -2.99
N VAL A 21 4.90 -0.87 -2.26
CA VAL A 21 4.60 0.53 -1.91
C VAL A 21 5.74 1.14 -1.09
N ARG A 22 6.24 0.40 -0.09
CA ARG A 22 7.41 0.78 0.71
C ARG A 22 8.66 0.98 -0.14
N ARG A 23 8.96 0.05 -1.06
CA ARG A 23 10.13 0.14 -1.96
C ARG A 23 10.07 1.36 -2.89
N VAL A 24 8.89 1.72 -3.35
CA VAL A 24 8.71 2.95 -4.14
C VAL A 24 8.97 4.20 -3.29
N LEU A 25 8.52 4.22 -2.04
CA LEU A 25 8.85 5.31 -1.12
C LEU A 25 10.35 5.38 -0.80
N ASP A 26 11.04 4.24 -0.66
CA ASP A 26 12.50 4.20 -0.51
C ASP A 26 13.20 4.82 -1.72
N ALA A 27 12.77 4.48 -2.94
CA ALA A 27 13.35 5.03 -4.16
C ALA A 27 13.17 6.56 -4.25
N LEU A 28 11.98 7.06 -3.91
CA LEU A 28 11.71 8.49 -3.83
C LEU A 28 12.59 9.17 -2.77
N ALA A 29 12.73 8.56 -1.58
CA ALA A 29 13.58 9.07 -0.51
C ALA A 29 15.08 9.06 -0.89
N ALA A 30 15.48 8.13 -1.76
CA ALA A 30 16.81 8.06 -2.34
C ALA A 30 17.03 9.04 -3.51
N GLY A 31 16.02 9.84 -3.87
CA GLY A 31 16.13 10.91 -4.87
C GLY A 31 15.64 10.54 -6.27
N ALA A 32 14.91 9.43 -6.45
CA ALA A 32 14.25 9.16 -7.73
C ALA A 32 13.21 10.26 -8.03
N ALA A 33 13.35 10.93 -9.18
CA ALA A 33 12.47 12.02 -9.62
C ALA A 33 11.51 11.59 -10.74
N ALA A 34 11.75 10.44 -11.37
CA ALA A 34 10.93 9.89 -12.45
C ALA A 34 10.57 8.42 -12.21
N ARG A 35 9.46 7.98 -12.81
CA ARG A 35 8.96 6.60 -12.63
C ARG A 35 9.92 5.55 -13.16
N GLU A 36 10.63 5.87 -14.24
CA GLU A 36 11.63 5.03 -14.88
C GLU A 36 12.81 4.76 -13.92
N GLN A 37 13.24 5.79 -13.18
CA GLN A 37 14.27 5.64 -12.14
C GLN A 37 13.79 4.75 -10.99
N ILE A 38 12.52 4.88 -10.60
CA ILE A 38 11.93 3.99 -9.58
C ILE A 38 11.90 2.54 -10.09
N VAL A 39 11.53 2.31 -11.35
CA VAL A 39 11.57 0.98 -11.98
C VAL A 39 12.98 0.40 -11.91
N GLU A 40 13.98 1.17 -12.33
CA GLU A 40 15.39 0.76 -12.32
C GLU A 40 15.88 0.41 -10.91
N GLN A 41 15.61 1.26 -9.92
CA GLN A 41 16.07 1.05 -8.54
C GLN A 41 15.35 -0.11 -7.84
N THR A 42 14.08 -0.35 -8.14
CA THR A 42 13.24 -1.31 -7.39
C THR A 42 13.05 -2.65 -8.10
N GLY A 43 13.29 -2.71 -9.41
CA GLY A 43 12.96 -3.83 -10.29
C GLY A 43 11.45 -4.05 -10.48
N ILE A 44 10.61 -3.12 -10.03
CA ILE A 44 9.15 -3.20 -10.17
C ILE A 44 8.76 -2.69 -11.55
N SER A 45 7.87 -3.39 -12.26
CA SER A 45 7.43 -2.92 -13.58
C SER A 45 6.69 -1.57 -13.51
N LEU A 46 6.79 -0.76 -14.57
CA LEU A 46 6.22 0.59 -14.63
C LEU A 46 4.73 0.64 -14.23
N ARG A 47 3.95 -0.34 -14.67
CA ARG A 47 2.54 -0.48 -14.29
C ARG A 47 2.34 -0.61 -12.78
N HIS A 48 3.16 -1.45 -12.13
CA HIS A 48 3.08 -1.67 -10.68
C HIS A 48 3.67 -0.51 -9.88
N VAL A 49 4.65 0.23 -10.42
CA VAL A 49 5.10 1.51 -9.85
C VAL A 49 3.93 2.49 -9.82
N GLY A 50 3.16 2.61 -10.91
CA GLY A 50 1.96 3.45 -10.95
C GLY A 50 0.93 3.07 -9.88
N TYR A 51 0.68 1.78 -9.67
CA TYR A 51 -0.22 1.33 -8.60
C TYR A 51 0.33 1.58 -7.20
N ALA A 52 1.63 1.42 -7.00
CA ALA A 52 2.28 1.67 -5.72
C ALA A 52 2.26 3.16 -5.34
N LEU A 53 2.54 4.07 -6.29
CA LEU A 53 2.44 5.51 -6.09
C LEU A 53 1.00 5.93 -5.75
N ALA A 54 0.02 5.43 -6.49
CA ALA A 54 -1.39 5.70 -6.20
C ALA A 54 -1.79 5.21 -4.80
N ALA A 55 -1.35 4.01 -4.40
CA ALA A 55 -1.59 3.48 -3.07
C ALA A 55 -0.90 4.34 -1.98
N ALA A 56 0.34 4.76 -2.19
CA ALA A 56 1.07 5.62 -1.26
C ALA A 56 0.37 6.97 -1.06
N ARG A 57 -0.19 7.56 -2.12
CA ARG A 57 -0.99 8.78 -2.05
C ARG A 57 -2.28 8.56 -1.25
N VAL A 58 -3.02 7.50 -1.57
CA VAL A 58 -4.28 7.16 -0.87
C VAL A 58 -4.05 6.89 0.61
N LEU A 59 -2.91 6.33 0.98
CA LEU A 59 -2.51 6.07 2.36
C LEU A 59 -1.90 7.31 3.07
N GLY A 60 -1.78 8.43 2.37
CA GLY A 60 -1.27 9.69 2.92
C GLY A 60 0.24 9.72 3.13
N TRP A 61 1.01 8.87 2.43
CA TRP A 61 2.48 8.86 2.48
C TRP A 61 3.13 9.75 1.42
N LEU A 62 2.39 10.11 0.38
CA LEU A 62 2.78 11.10 -0.61
C LEU A 62 1.82 12.29 -0.59
N GLY A 63 2.36 13.48 -0.86
CA GLY A 63 1.58 14.67 -1.14
C GLY A 63 0.92 14.61 -2.52
N ASP A 64 0.14 15.64 -2.83
CA ASP A 64 -0.60 15.73 -4.10
C ASP A 64 0.31 15.89 -5.33
N ASP A 65 1.58 16.24 -5.12
CA ASP A 65 2.61 16.43 -6.15
C ASP A 65 3.32 15.13 -6.58
N ASP A 66 2.95 13.98 -5.98
CA ASP A 66 3.52 12.65 -6.26
C ASP A 66 5.01 12.47 -5.99
N ALA A 67 5.65 13.47 -5.38
CA ALA A 67 7.07 13.49 -5.11
C ALA A 67 7.36 13.73 -3.63
N SER A 68 6.57 14.58 -2.98
CA SER A 68 6.79 14.95 -1.58
C SER A 68 6.35 13.83 -0.65
N ILE A 69 7.30 13.25 0.08
CA ILE A 69 7.00 12.29 1.14
C ILE A 69 6.44 13.05 2.35
N THR A 70 5.29 12.63 2.85
CA THR A 70 4.64 13.29 4.00
C THR A 70 5.36 12.94 5.31
N PRO A 71 5.06 13.62 6.44
CA PRO A 71 5.54 13.19 7.75
C PRO A 71 5.17 11.74 8.09
N ALA A 72 3.96 11.29 7.71
CA ALA A 72 3.53 9.91 7.91
C ALA A 72 4.35 8.92 7.06
N GLY A 73 4.65 9.31 5.81
CA GLY A 73 5.54 8.55 4.93
C GLY A 73 6.94 8.43 5.53
N ARG A 74 7.53 9.53 6.02
CA ARG A 74 8.84 9.53 6.68
C ARG A 74 8.87 8.66 7.95
N ALA A 75 7.79 8.67 8.74
CA ALA A 75 7.69 7.81 9.92
C ALA A 75 7.70 6.32 9.54
N LEU A 76 6.98 5.93 8.48
CA LEU A 76 7.09 4.59 7.91
C LEU A 76 8.52 4.28 7.43
N LEU A 77 9.18 5.25 6.79
CA LEU A 77 10.56 5.07 6.31
C LEU A 77 11.57 4.85 7.42
N ALA A 78 11.36 5.47 8.58
CA ALA A 78 12.22 5.32 9.75
C ALA A 78 12.13 3.94 10.40
N ALA A 79 10.99 3.25 10.26
CA ALA A 79 10.83 1.88 10.72
C ALA A 79 11.59 0.90 9.80
N PRO A 80 12.38 -0.05 10.35
CA PRO A 80 13.06 -1.03 9.51
C PRO A 80 12.04 -1.94 8.80
N ALA A 81 12.26 -2.19 7.51
CA ALA A 81 11.37 -3.03 6.71
C ALA A 81 11.26 -4.46 7.27
N GLY A 82 10.05 -5.03 7.21
CA GLY A 82 9.68 -6.35 7.72
C GLY A 82 9.42 -6.42 9.22
N THR A 83 9.53 -5.31 9.95
CA THR A 83 9.42 -5.31 11.43
C THR A 83 7.98 -5.13 11.94
N PRO A 84 7.72 -5.49 13.21
CA PRO A 84 6.45 -5.15 13.87
C PRO A 84 6.14 -3.65 13.84
N ASP A 85 7.15 -2.80 13.97
CA ASP A 85 6.99 -1.33 13.95
C ASP A 85 6.53 -0.84 12.59
N GLU A 86 7.16 -1.31 11.50
CA GLU A 86 6.69 -1.03 10.15
C GLU A 86 5.22 -1.45 9.99
N ARG A 87 4.86 -2.66 10.43
CA ARG A 87 3.48 -3.15 10.36
C ARG A 87 2.51 -2.26 11.15
N ALA A 88 2.92 -1.71 12.29
CA ALA A 88 2.11 -0.77 13.05
C ALA A 88 1.84 0.52 12.25
N HIS A 89 2.86 1.05 11.56
CA HIS A 89 2.70 2.19 10.66
C HIS A 89 1.78 1.88 9.47
N LEU A 90 1.97 0.73 8.81
CA LEU A 90 1.13 0.27 7.71
C LEU A 90 -0.34 0.15 8.15
N ARG A 91 -0.58 -0.54 9.29
CA ARG A 91 -1.92 -0.73 9.85
C ARG A 91 -2.58 0.60 10.20
N ARG A 92 -1.86 1.51 10.86
CA ARG A 92 -2.36 2.84 11.22
C ARG A 92 -2.76 3.63 9.98
N ALA A 93 -1.96 3.61 8.91
CA ALA A 93 -2.27 4.31 7.67
C ALA A 93 -3.53 3.75 6.99
N ILE A 94 -3.65 2.43 6.89
CA ILE A 94 -4.84 1.78 6.30
C ILE A 94 -6.09 2.09 7.12
N PHE A 95 -5.99 2.02 8.46
CA PHE A 95 -7.11 2.32 9.36
C PHE A 95 -7.54 3.79 9.30
N ALA A 96 -6.58 4.72 9.15
CA ALA A 96 -6.85 6.15 9.06
C ALA A 96 -7.35 6.59 7.68
N CYS A 97 -7.10 5.81 6.63
CA CYS A 97 -7.44 6.15 5.25
C CYS A 97 -8.97 6.22 5.03
N ASP A 98 -9.47 7.40 4.64
CA ASP A 98 -10.91 7.62 4.47
C ASP A 98 -11.51 6.79 3.34
N VAL A 99 -10.76 6.59 2.24
CA VAL A 99 -11.17 5.71 1.15
C VAL A 99 -11.40 4.28 1.64
N VAL A 100 -10.49 3.77 2.48
CA VAL A 100 -10.62 2.42 3.05
C VAL A 100 -11.79 2.35 4.04
N LYS A 101 -11.99 3.36 4.89
CA LYS A 101 -13.14 3.41 5.80
C LYS A 101 -14.48 3.42 5.05
N GLU A 102 -14.54 4.06 3.88
CA GLU A 102 -15.75 4.12 3.06
C GLU A 102 -16.12 2.74 2.48
N VAL A 103 -15.14 2.03 1.93
CA VAL A 103 -15.38 0.77 1.19
C VAL A 103 -15.16 -0.50 2.02
N ALA A 104 -14.43 -0.41 3.13
CA ALA A 104 -14.05 -1.53 3.99
C ALA A 104 -13.94 -1.13 5.48
N PRO A 105 -14.99 -0.53 6.08
CA PRO A 105 -14.97 -0.15 7.50
C PRO A 105 -14.70 -1.32 8.45
N ASP A 106 -15.09 -2.53 8.02
CA ASP A 106 -14.96 -3.82 8.69
C ASP A 106 -13.66 -4.57 8.33
N LEU A 107 -12.70 -3.93 7.63
CA LEU A 107 -11.51 -4.63 7.10
C LEU A 107 -10.69 -5.32 8.19
N PHE A 108 -10.58 -4.71 9.38
CA PHE A 108 -9.78 -5.21 10.48
C PHE A 108 -10.58 -5.95 11.55
N ASP A 109 -11.88 -6.18 11.32
CA ASP A 109 -12.70 -6.95 12.23
C ASP A 109 -12.16 -8.39 12.34
N PRO A 110 -12.36 -9.07 13.50
CA PRO A 110 -11.93 -10.46 13.68
C PRO A 110 -12.49 -11.37 12.58
N ALA A 111 -13.76 -11.17 12.22
CA ALA A 111 -14.39 -11.78 11.06
C ALA A 111 -14.09 -10.94 9.82
N ALA A 112 -13.12 -11.37 9.01
CA ALA A 112 -12.75 -10.66 7.79
C ALA A 112 -13.95 -10.54 6.82
N PRO A 113 -14.13 -9.40 6.14
CA PRO A 113 -15.17 -9.26 5.13
C PRO A 113 -14.91 -10.21 3.96
N THR A 114 -15.97 -10.82 3.42
CA THR A 114 -15.82 -11.68 2.25
C THR A 114 -15.44 -10.86 1.02
N LEU A 115 -14.69 -11.47 0.10
CA LEU A 115 -14.33 -10.85 -1.18
C LEU A 115 -15.57 -10.31 -1.91
N SER A 116 -16.66 -11.07 -1.93
CA SER A 116 -17.91 -10.70 -2.59
C SER A 116 -18.64 -9.55 -1.90
N ALA A 117 -18.61 -9.47 -0.56
CA ALA A 117 -19.18 -8.33 0.17
C ALA A 117 -18.40 -7.04 -0.13
N LEU A 118 -17.07 -7.14 -0.08
CA LEU A 118 -16.18 -6.00 -0.33
C LEU A 118 -16.25 -5.52 -1.79
N ALA A 119 -16.22 -6.43 -2.76
CA ALA A 119 -16.36 -6.09 -4.17
C ALA A 119 -17.70 -5.40 -4.47
N ARG A 120 -18.80 -5.86 -3.85
CA ARG A 120 -20.11 -5.19 -3.96
C ARG A 120 -20.07 -3.78 -3.37
N ARG A 121 -19.41 -3.57 -2.23
CA ARG A 121 -19.28 -2.25 -1.61
C ARG A 121 -18.47 -1.29 -2.50
N ILE A 122 -17.31 -1.73 -3.00
CA ILE A 122 -16.47 -0.96 -3.93
C ILE A 122 -17.23 -0.60 -5.21
N PHE A 123 -17.94 -1.56 -5.82
CA PHE A 123 -18.73 -1.33 -7.04
C PHE A 123 -19.82 -0.27 -6.83
N ARG A 124 -20.51 -0.27 -5.67
CA ARG A 124 -21.56 0.71 -5.37
C ARG A 124 -21.03 2.12 -5.13
N PHE A 125 -19.83 2.26 -4.58
CA PHE A 125 -19.31 3.54 -4.10
C PHE A 125 -18.27 4.17 -5.03
N THR A 126 -17.92 3.50 -6.13
CA THR A 126 -16.90 3.99 -7.08
C THR A 126 -17.53 4.21 -8.44
N ALA A 127 -17.41 5.42 -8.97
CA ALA A 127 -17.93 5.74 -10.29
C ALA A 127 -17.09 5.09 -11.40
N GLY A 128 -17.76 4.57 -12.43
CA GLY A 128 -17.12 4.17 -13.69
C GLY A 128 -16.28 2.89 -13.66
N ILE A 129 -16.43 2.02 -12.66
CA ILE A 129 -15.70 0.74 -12.60
C ILE A 129 -16.59 -0.46 -12.93
N GLY A 130 -16.02 -1.47 -13.58
CA GLY A 130 -16.67 -2.76 -13.80
C GLY A 130 -16.63 -3.67 -12.56
N LYS A 131 -17.48 -4.71 -12.54
CA LYS A 131 -17.55 -5.70 -11.46
C LYS A 131 -16.21 -6.42 -11.23
N GLU A 132 -15.52 -6.80 -12.31
CA GLU A 132 -14.21 -7.45 -12.22
C GLU A 132 -13.13 -6.52 -11.66
N THR A 133 -13.18 -5.22 -12.01
CA THR A 133 -12.32 -4.22 -11.40
C THR A 133 -12.59 -4.11 -9.91
N ALA A 134 -13.86 -4.02 -9.50
CA ALA A 134 -14.22 -3.98 -8.08
C ALA A 134 -13.74 -5.22 -7.31
N ARG A 135 -13.88 -6.41 -7.91
CA ARG A 135 -13.36 -7.67 -7.37
C ARG A 135 -11.84 -7.64 -7.21
N ARG A 136 -11.12 -7.17 -8.23
CA ARG A 136 -9.65 -7.04 -8.20
C ARG A 136 -9.17 -6.10 -7.08
N ARG A 137 -9.87 -4.99 -6.86
CA ARG A 137 -9.58 -4.03 -5.78
C ARG A 137 -9.92 -4.60 -4.40
N ALA A 138 -11.00 -5.37 -4.29
CA ALA A 138 -11.34 -6.06 -3.05
C ALA A 138 -10.24 -7.07 -2.66
N GLN A 139 -9.67 -7.79 -3.63
CA GLN A 139 -8.51 -8.66 -3.40
C GLN A 139 -7.32 -7.89 -2.84
N THR A 140 -7.06 -6.68 -3.35
CA THR A 140 -5.98 -5.81 -2.84
C THR A 140 -6.16 -5.50 -1.35
N LEU A 141 -7.35 -5.07 -0.94
CA LEU A 141 -7.61 -4.75 0.47
C LEU A 141 -7.50 -5.98 1.38
N LEU A 142 -7.96 -7.15 0.93
CA LEU A 142 -7.77 -8.40 1.69
C LEU A 142 -6.30 -8.81 1.77
N ALA A 143 -5.51 -8.60 0.70
CA ALA A 143 -4.08 -8.83 0.71
C ALA A 143 -3.36 -7.89 1.69
N TRP A 144 -3.78 -6.63 1.78
CA TRP A 144 -3.27 -5.67 2.77
C TRP A 144 -3.57 -6.12 4.18
N ARG A 145 -4.82 -6.51 4.46
CA ARG A 145 -5.25 -7.06 5.74
C ARG A 145 -4.35 -8.22 6.16
N LYS A 146 -4.11 -9.17 5.24
CA LYS A 146 -3.23 -10.32 5.47
C LYS A 146 -1.82 -9.88 5.88
N GLN A 147 -1.22 -8.96 5.15
CA GLN A 147 0.16 -8.50 5.41
C GLN A 147 0.32 -7.76 6.76
N VAL A 148 -0.68 -6.99 7.18
CA VAL A 148 -0.57 -6.20 8.42
C VAL A 148 -1.10 -6.94 9.65
N LEU A 149 -1.86 -8.02 9.50
CA LEU A 149 -2.36 -8.83 10.62
C LEU A 149 -1.62 -10.15 10.82
N GLU A 150 -1.19 -10.83 9.75
CA GLU A 150 -0.38 -12.03 9.91
C GLU A 150 1.06 -11.65 10.30
N GLN A 151 1.63 -12.37 11.26
CA GLN A 151 3.05 -12.30 11.54
C GLN A 151 3.79 -12.80 10.29
N GLN A 152 4.30 -11.88 9.48
CA GLN A 152 5.34 -12.26 8.54
C GLN A 152 6.60 -12.56 9.36
N LEU A 153 6.87 -13.85 9.58
CA LEU A 153 8.25 -14.27 9.83
C LEU A 153 9.08 -13.72 8.66
N PRO A 154 10.26 -13.15 8.91
CA PRO A 154 11.12 -12.65 7.84
C PRO A 154 11.41 -13.80 6.88
N LEU A 155 10.87 -13.72 5.66
CA LEU A 155 11.07 -14.76 4.63
C LEU A 155 12.54 -14.88 4.20
N PHE A 156 13.39 -13.94 4.62
CA PHE A 156 14.84 -14.06 4.52
C PHE A 156 15.52 -13.39 5.73
N PRO A 157 16.35 -14.10 6.52
CA PRO A 157 17.33 -13.41 7.36
C PRO A 157 18.25 -12.60 6.44
N ARG A 158 18.48 -11.32 6.77
CA ARG A 158 19.48 -10.51 6.09
C ARG A 158 20.81 -11.27 6.12
N ARG A 159 21.33 -11.67 4.95
CA ARG A 159 22.69 -12.25 4.85
C ARG A 159 23.64 -11.26 5.52
N PRO A 160 24.43 -11.65 6.54
CA PRO A 160 25.43 -10.75 7.08
C PRO A 160 26.37 -10.34 5.94
N ARG A 161 26.53 -9.03 5.75
CA ARG A 161 27.56 -8.49 4.86
C ARG A 161 28.89 -9.05 5.34
N LYS A 162 29.52 -9.92 4.54
CA LYS A 162 30.88 -10.41 4.75
C LYS A 162 31.77 -9.15 4.80
N ARG A 163 32.17 -8.72 6.00
CA ARG A 163 33.25 -7.74 6.15
C ARG A 163 34.46 -8.37 5.49
N GLY A 164 34.99 -7.73 4.45
CA GLY A 164 36.24 -8.13 3.84
C GLY A 164 37.31 -8.15 4.93
N ALA A 165 37.89 -9.32 5.19
CA ALA A 165 39.17 -9.43 5.83
C ALA A 165 40.21 -9.14 4.73
N GLY A 166 40.73 -7.92 4.74
CA GLY A 166 42.07 -7.64 4.24
C GLY A 166 43.05 -7.90 5.38
N GLY A 167 44.19 -8.51 5.06
CA GLY A 167 45.24 -8.91 5.99
C GLY A 167 45.78 -10.27 5.61
#